data_AF-A0A2V6E8G1-F1
#
_entry.id   AF-A0A2V6E8G1-F1
#
_cell.length_a   1.000
_cell.length_b   1.000
_cell.length_c   1.000
_cell.angle_alpha   90.00
_cell.angle_beta   90.00
_cell.angle_gamma   90.00
#
_symmetry.space_group_name_H-M   'P 1'
#
loop_
_entity.id
_entity.type
_entity.pdbx_description
1 polymer ?
#
loop_
_entity_poly.entity_id
_entity_poly.type
_entity_poly.pdbx_seq_one_letter_code
_entity_poly.pdbx_strand_id
1 'polypeptide(L)'
;PDIFLKEIARVIRGRALFSVPNLEVLPYFKDWEVVPWHLLEAGHKNFFTRASLRELLNKYFARAEVFSYGQHPLRTRDEIALHVHLFAAAESSVA
;
A
#
# COMPACT_ATOMS: atom_id res chain seq x y z
N PRO A 1 12.67 -4.06 1.48
CA PRO A 1 12.04 -4.04 0.13
C PRO A 1 12.90 -3.30 -0.93
N ASP A 2 13.97 -2.62 -0.49
CA ASP A 2 14.86 -1.76 -1.26
C ASP A 2 15.52 -2.43 -2.47
N ILE A 3 16.10 -3.63 -2.30
CA ILE A 3 16.74 -4.36 -3.41
C ILE A 3 15.73 -4.65 -4.53
N PHE A 4 14.52 -5.07 -4.16
CA PHE A 4 13.44 -5.35 -5.11
C PHE A 4 13.01 -4.09 -5.87
N LEU A 5 12.82 -2.97 -5.17
CA LEU A 5 12.43 -1.70 -5.79
C LEU A 5 13.51 -1.12 -6.69
N LYS A 6 14.79 -1.25 -6.29
CA LYS A 6 15.93 -0.83 -7.12
C LYS A 6 15.97 -1.60 -8.44
N GLU A 7 15.73 -2.91 -8.40
CA GLU A 7 15.69 -3.71 -9.62
C GLU A 7 14.50 -3.36 -10.52
N ILE A 8 13.32 -3.07 -9.95
CA ILE A 8 12.17 -2.59 -10.74
C ILE A 8 12.51 -1.26 -11.41
N ALA A 9 13.01 -0.28 -10.65
CA ALA A 9 13.36 1.03 -11.18
C ALA A 9 14.41 0.95 -12.31
N ARG A 10 15.31 -0.03 -12.27
CA ARG A 10 16.30 -0.28 -13.32
C ARG A 10 15.68 -0.80 -14.63
N VAL A 11 14.59 -1.57 -14.56
CA VAL A 11 14.05 -2.27 -15.75
C VAL A 11 12.84 -1.58 -16.38
N ILE A 12 12.08 -0.79 -15.63
CA ILE A 12 10.88 -0.12 -16.17
C ILE A 12 11.23 1.11 -17.00
N ARG A 13 10.45 1.38 -18.04
CA ARG A 13 10.59 2.57 -18.92
C ARG A 13 9.43 3.55 -18.82
N GLY A 14 8.47 3.30 -17.94
CA GLY A 14 7.23 4.07 -17.87
C GLY A 14 6.69 4.10 -16.46
N ARG A 15 5.75 3.21 -16.15
CA ARG A 15 5.11 3.15 -14.84
C ARG A 15 5.22 1.77 -14.22
N ALA A 16 5.45 1.73 -12.91
CA ALA A 16 5.24 0.55 -12.09
C ALA A 16 3.96 0.72 -11.26
N LEU A 17 3.20 -0.36 -11.14
CA LEU A 17 1.98 -0.42 -10.35
C LEU A 17 2.22 -1.36 -9.16
N PHE A 18 1.88 -0.89 -7.96
CA PHE A 18 2.04 -1.65 -6.73
C PHE A 18 0.70 -1.75 -6.01
N SER A 19 0.40 -2.91 -5.48
CA SER A 19 -0.68 -3.09 -4.51
C SER A 19 -0.10 -3.68 -3.23
N VAL A 20 -0.52 -3.13 -2.09
CA VAL A 20 -0.19 -3.62 -0.75
C VAL A 20 -1.40 -3.50 0.17
N PRO A 21 -1.49 -4.30 1.23
CA PRO A 21 -2.51 -4.08 2.26
C PRO A 21 -2.37 -2.70 2.91
N ASN A 22 -3.51 -2.11 3.26
CA ASN A 22 -3.58 -0.80 3.90
C ASN A 22 -3.51 -0.94 5.42
N LEU A 23 -2.40 -0.55 6.04
CA LEU A 23 -2.27 -0.61 7.49
C LEU A 23 -3.18 0.40 8.22
N GLU A 24 -3.61 1.46 7.53
CA GLU A 24 -4.41 2.54 8.10
C GLU A 24 -5.79 2.05 8.57
N VAL A 25 -6.27 0.90 8.08
CA VAL A 25 -7.58 0.36 8.48
C VAL A 25 -7.55 -0.44 9.79
N LEU A 26 -6.38 -0.86 10.27
CA LEU A 26 -6.25 -1.72 11.45
C LEU A 26 -6.96 -1.20 12.70
N PRO A 27 -6.83 0.09 13.08
CA PRO A 27 -7.49 0.59 14.28
C PRO A 27 -9.01 0.48 14.22
N TYR A 28 -9.60 0.54 13.04
CA TYR A 28 -11.06 0.45 12.85
C TYR A 28 -11.57 -0.99 12.98
N PHE A 29 -10.76 -1.99 12.66
CA PHE A 29 -11.15 -3.40 12.83
C PHE A 29 -11.24 -3.83 14.28
N LYS A 30 -10.56 -3.12 15.20
CA LYS A 30 -10.68 -3.35 16.64
C LYS A 30 -12.12 -3.23 17.13
N ASP A 31 -12.87 -2.22 16.65
CA ASP A 31 -14.26 -1.98 17.05
C ASP A 31 -15.20 -3.12 16.64
N TRP A 32 -14.82 -3.90 15.63
CA TRP A 32 -15.58 -5.01 15.09
C TRP A 32 -15.02 -6.37 15.48
N GLU A 33 -14.00 -6.39 16.36
CA GLU A 33 -13.26 -7.59 16.77
C GLU A 33 -12.74 -8.43 15.57
N VAL A 34 -12.47 -7.77 14.45
CA VAL A 34 -11.99 -8.42 13.22
C VAL A 34 -10.48 -8.56 13.28
N VAL A 35 -10.02 -9.80 13.13
CA VAL A 35 -8.59 -10.13 12.99
C VAL A 35 -8.25 -10.24 11.49
N PRO A 36 -7.39 -9.36 10.96
CA PRO A 36 -6.96 -9.46 9.57
C PRO A 36 -5.86 -10.50 9.44
N TRP A 37 -6.24 -11.78 9.42
CA TRP A 37 -5.32 -12.93 9.41
C TRP A 37 -4.24 -12.86 8.34
N HIS A 38 -4.58 -12.35 7.14
CA HIS A 38 -3.62 -12.18 6.04
C HIS A 38 -2.46 -11.22 6.36
N LEU A 39 -2.64 -10.29 7.31
CA LEU A 39 -1.56 -9.42 7.82
C LEU A 39 -0.70 -10.08 8.88
N LEU A 40 -1.17 -11.18 9.48
CA LEU A 40 -0.50 -11.93 10.53
C LEU A 40 0.27 -13.14 9.99
N GLU A 41 0.14 -13.44 8.69
CA GLU A 41 0.89 -14.51 8.04
C GLU A 41 2.40 -14.23 8.12
N ALA A 42 3.20 -15.23 8.48
CA ALA A 42 4.65 -15.09 8.65
C ALA A 42 5.39 -14.63 7.36
N GLY A 43 4.75 -14.79 6.20
CA GLY A 43 5.23 -14.29 4.91
C GLY A 43 5.06 -12.77 4.73
N HIS A 44 4.21 -12.13 5.53
CA HIS A 44 3.89 -10.71 5.40
C HIS A 44 4.92 -9.85 6.13
N LYS A 45 6.00 -9.47 5.42
CA LYS A 45 7.17 -8.81 6.05
C LYS A 45 7.15 -7.27 6.01
N ASN A 46 6.29 -6.65 5.21
CA ASN A 46 6.28 -5.20 5.03
C ASN A 46 4.87 -4.64 5.21
N PHE A 47 4.74 -3.59 6.01
CA PHE A 47 3.47 -2.95 6.33
C PHE A 47 3.52 -1.48 5.93
N PHE A 48 2.46 -1.00 5.30
CA PHE A 48 2.45 0.33 4.69
C PHE A 48 1.23 1.15 5.05
N THR A 49 1.46 2.41 5.39
CA THR A 49 0.47 3.48 5.28
C THR A 49 0.65 4.18 3.94
N ARG A 50 -0.29 5.05 3.57
CA ARG A 50 -0.16 5.88 2.37
C ARG A 50 1.10 6.75 2.42
N ALA A 51 1.47 7.22 3.61
CA ALA A 51 2.67 8.04 3.80
C ALA A 51 3.95 7.21 3.62
N SER A 52 4.07 6.07 4.32
CA SER A 52 5.30 5.27 4.26
C SER A 52 5.52 4.61 2.91
N LEU A 53 4.45 4.19 2.21
CA LEU A 53 4.56 3.66 0.85
C LEU A 53 5.09 4.72 -0.12
N ARG A 54 4.54 5.94 -0.05
CA ARG A 54 4.95 7.05 -0.92
C ARG A 54 6.41 7.43 -0.68
N GLU A 55 6.79 7.55 0.58
CA GLU A 55 8.18 7.85 0.96
C GLU A 55 9.15 6.79 0.44
N LEU A 56 8.80 5.50 0.58
CA LEU A 56 9.63 4.42 0.05
C LEU A 56 9.77 4.48 -1.47
N LEU A 57 8.67 4.66 -2.20
CA LEU A 57 8.69 4.67 -3.66
C LEU A 57 9.43 5.89 -4.23
N ASN A 58 9.30 7.06 -3.61
CA ASN A 58 9.98 8.28 -4.04
C ASN A 58 11.52 8.21 -3.91
N LYS A 59 12.07 7.18 -3.25
CA LYS A 59 13.53 6.92 -3.24
C LYS A 59 14.03 6.35 -4.56
N TYR A 60 13.15 5.75 -5.37
CA TYR A 60 13.52 4.98 -6.57
C TYR A 60 12.85 5.49 -7.85
N PHE A 61 11.70 6.15 -7.72
CA PHE A 61 10.87 6.63 -8.82
C PHE A 61 10.78 8.16 -8.78
N ALA A 62 10.62 8.81 -9.93
CA ALA A 62 10.57 10.27 -10.02
C ALA A 62 9.35 10.85 -9.31
N ARG A 63 8.23 10.12 -9.37
CA ARG A 63 6.96 10.47 -8.72
C ARG A 63 6.21 9.20 -8.36
N ALA A 64 5.63 9.15 -7.16
CA ALA A 64 4.69 8.11 -6.78
C ALA A 64 3.39 8.71 -6.23
N GLU A 65 2.27 8.25 -6.78
CA GLU A 65 0.92 8.57 -6.30
C GLU A 65 0.32 7.35 -5.62
N VAL A 66 -0.37 7.56 -4.50
CA VAL A 66 -0.92 6.48 -3.68
C VAL A 66 -2.41 6.70 -3.41
N PHE A 67 -3.19 5.74 -3.85
CA PHE A 67 -4.64 5.66 -3.75
C PHE A 67 -5.03 4.54 -2.78
N SER A 68 -6.29 4.51 -2.38
CA SER A 68 -6.87 3.40 -1.65
C SER A 68 -7.95 2.73 -2.49
N TYR A 69 -8.06 1.41 -2.40
CA TYR A 69 -9.05 0.62 -3.11
C TYR A 69 -9.40 -0.65 -2.34
N GLY A 70 -10.35 -1.43 -2.85
CA GLY A 70 -10.83 -2.65 -2.19
C GLY A 70 -11.67 -2.30 -0.98
N GLN A 71 -12.89 -1.84 -1.23
CA GLN A 71 -13.81 -1.47 -0.16
C GLN A 71 -14.17 -2.71 0.67
N HIS A 72 -14.08 -2.58 1.99
CA HIS A 72 -14.51 -3.61 2.93
C HIS A 72 -16.02 -3.49 3.19
N PRO A 73 -16.73 -4.61 3.46
CA PRO A 73 -18.15 -4.56 3.85
C PRO A 73 -18.39 -3.77 5.15
N LEU A 74 -17.43 -3.82 6.08
CA LEU A 74 -17.47 -3.04 7.32
C LEU A 74 -17.08 -1.58 7.08
N ARG A 75 -17.69 -0.69 7.85
CA ARG A 75 -17.48 0.76 7.82
C ARG A 75 -17.00 1.27 9.18
N THR A 76 -16.55 2.50 9.23
CA THR A 76 -16.38 3.20 10.51
C THR A 76 -17.73 3.45 11.17
N ARG A 77 -17.74 3.85 12.44
CA ARG A 77 -18.97 4.26 13.15
C ARG A 77 -19.69 5.44 12.49
N ASP A 78 -18.94 6.29 11.79
CA ASP A 78 -19.46 7.44 11.04
C ASP A 78 -19.81 7.08 9.59
N GLU A 79 -20.04 5.80 9.28
CA GLU A 79 -20.39 5.29 7.94
C GLU A 79 -19.34 5.53 6.85
N ILE A 80 -18.08 5.77 7.24
CA ILE A 80 -16.99 5.98 6.28
C ILE A 80 -16.53 4.63 5.74
N ALA A 81 -16.39 4.55 4.41
CA ALA A 81 -15.90 3.36 3.72
C ALA A 81 -14.43 3.08 4.10
N LEU A 82 -14.16 1.83 4.48
CA LEU A 82 -12.82 1.33 4.73
C LEU A 82 -12.27 0.68 3.45
N HIS A 83 -11.07 1.06 3.04
CA HIS A 83 -10.38 0.48 1.89
C HIS A 83 -9.16 -0.32 2.35
N VAL A 84 -9.20 -1.64 2.17
CA VAL A 84 -8.21 -2.57 2.74
C VAL A 84 -6.91 -2.65 1.95
N HIS A 85 -6.83 -2.02 0.78
CA HIS A 85 -5.61 -1.97 -0.01
C HIS A 85 -5.22 -0.55 -0.37
N LEU A 86 -3.90 -0.36 -0.47
CA LEU A 86 -3.28 0.79 -1.12
C LEU A 86 -2.86 0.38 -2.53
N PHE A 87 -3.05 1.28 -3.47
CA PHE A 87 -2.56 1.16 -4.84
C PHE A 87 -1.61 2.31 -5.11
N ALA A 88 -0.44 2.03 -5.67
CA ALA A 88 0.50 3.06 -6.06
C ALA A 88 0.84 2.98 -7.54
N ALA A 89 0.86 4.14 -8.19
CA ALA A 89 1.41 4.33 -9.52
C ALA A 89 2.71 5.13 -9.40
N ALA A 90 3.83 4.54 -9.82
CA ALA A 90 5.14 5.17 -9.74
C ALA A 90 5.74 5.35 -11.14
N GLU A 91 6.24 6.56 -11.42
CA GLU A 91 6.81 6.93 -12.72
C GLU A 91 8.33 6.71 -12.72
N SER A 92 8.83 6.09 -13.78
CA SER A 92 10.26 5.88 -13.97
C SER A 92 11.00 7.21 -14.00
N SER A 93 12.19 7.22 -13.43
CA SER A 93 13.13 8.34 -13.53
C SER A 93 13.90 8.34 -14.85
N VAL A 94 13.80 7.25 -15.63
CA VAL A 94 14.44 7.10 -16.93
C VAL A 94 13.43 7.51 -18.01
N ALA A 95 13.77 8.53 -18.78
CA ALA A 95 13.01 9.02 -19.94
C ALA A 95 13.05 8.04 -21.12
#